data_AF-A0A1H3QL46-F1
#
_entry.id   AF-A0A1H3QL46-F1
#
_cell.length_a   1.000
_cell.length_b   1.000
_cell.length_c   1.000
_cell.angle_alpha   90.00
_cell.angle_beta   90.00
_cell.angle_gamma   90.00
#
_symmetry.space_group_name_H-M   'P 1'
#
loop_
_entity.id
_entity.type
_entity.pdbx_description
1 polymer ?
#
loop_
_entity_poly.entity_id
_entity_poly.type
_entity_poly.pdbx_seq_one_letter_code
_entity_poly.pdbx_strand_id
1 'polypeptide(L)'
;MDGLNLARMAEETGAPAPRRRWSLWLSLGLVATLVLCVAPVGVGVVVFRGLDSPAWPATPSAKAEPARSPVAGDADRVTAAWLRDKIGAALTAQGTALLGGDQAGFLAIADPASPAKATLSAQFASLRGMKITRWVPSADSIPSSVGPQKWRTLVEVEHCFVEPDCKPMTITYGTVWTDTAAGLKLVGVEPSMSTYDGPRPWEVDQLVVARGKRVMVATTNALRGQLKTVLAEAEKAAVVADRYAVGGPPPAHYEVFYAGTEQWKRWFGGSRPAWTAGYALPVGGRQVDVVINAAAPQRNNLDDLLRHEMTHASTMPQNGFPTSAWWLVEGIAELAASGGAAPQAYEGIEEVRKVVKERGWAGPLQDLKIADGAADWEVAGAYGIGYLAVRQLAERFGEPDVLAFMKALTHDRMSIEEASREVFGEPWSVLNDQCVAAVRAAAA
;
A
#
# COMPACT_ATOMS: atom_id res chain seq x y z
N MET A 1 -24.79 26.25 -72.37
CA MET A 1 -23.76 25.50 -71.60
C MET A 1 -23.02 26.58 -70.86
N ASP A 2 -23.58 26.96 -69.72
CA ASP A 2 -23.35 28.24 -69.07
C ASP A 2 -22.31 28.02 -67.96
N GLY A 3 -21.30 28.85 -67.71
CA GLY A 3 -20.96 30.15 -68.25
C GLY A 3 -20.16 30.91 -67.18
N LEU A 4 -18.95 31.35 -67.53
CA LEU A 4 -18.35 32.65 -67.19
C LEU A 4 -18.35 33.21 -65.73
N ASN A 5 -17.16 33.75 -65.38
CA ASN A 5 -16.92 35.14 -64.94
C ASN A 5 -16.67 35.52 -63.46
N LEU A 6 -15.74 36.50 -63.35
CA LEU A 6 -15.54 37.57 -62.33
C LEU A 6 -14.90 37.14 -61.00
N ALA A 7 -13.62 37.47 -60.71
CA ALA A 7 -12.99 38.78 -60.51
C ALA A 7 -13.42 39.53 -59.22
N ARG A 8 -12.38 39.88 -58.45
CA ARG A 8 -12.18 41.10 -57.66
C ARG A 8 -12.90 41.28 -56.30
N MET A 9 -12.02 41.40 -55.28
CA MET A 9 -11.99 42.34 -54.15
C MET A 9 -13.09 42.27 -53.07
N ALA A 10 -12.69 41.89 -51.86
CA ALA A 10 -12.75 42.80 -50.71
C ALA A 10 -11.73 42.36 -49.65
N GLU A 11 -11.12 43.36 -49.06
CA GLU A 11 -9.96 43.41 -48.19
C GLU A 11 -10.42 43.54 -46.72
N GLU A 12 -9.55 43.11 -45.79
CA GLU A 12 -9.49 43.49 -44.36
C GLU A 12 -10.69 43.23 -43.42
N THR A 13 -10.46 42.42 -42.39
CA THR A 13 -10.53 42.82 -40.95
C THR A 13 -10.21 41.61 -40.06
N GLY A 14 -9.36 41.79 -39.05
CA GLY A 14 -8.83 40.71 -38.20
C GLY A 14 -9.73 40.27 -37.04
N ALA A 15 -9.52 39.04 -36.56
CA ALA A 15 -9.75 38.57 -35.18
C ALA A 15 -9.32 37.08 -35.03
N PRO A 16 -8.88 36.63 -33.83
CA PRO A 16 -8.12 35.39 -33.64
C PRO A 16 -8.98 34.11 -33.64
N ALA A 17 -8.33 32.99 -33.99
CA ALA A 17 -8.94 31.66 -34.08
C ALA A 17 -9.45 31.12 -32.72
N PRO A 18 -10.60 30.41 -32.67
CA PRO A 18 -11.23 29.99 -31.43
C PRO A 18 -10.60 28.74 -30.81
N ARG A 19 -10.34 28.78 -29.49
CA ARG A 19 -9.97 27.62 -28.66
C ARG A 19 -11.15 26.65 -28.55
N ARG A 20 -10.95 25.44 -29.08
CA ARG A 20 -11.96 24.38 -29.19
C ARG A 20 -12.17 23.71 -27.82
N ARG A 21 -13.31 24.02 -27.19
CA ARG A 21 -13.91 23.24 -26.10
C ARG A 21 -14.38 21.89 -26.67
N TRP A 22 -14.00 20.78 -26.04
CA TRP A 22 -14.69 19.50 -26.25
C TRP A 22 -15.42 19.12 -24.95
N SER A 23 -16.74 19.16 -25.07
CA SER A 23 -17.74 18.77 -24.08
C SER A 23 -17.78 17.24 -23.95
N LEU A 24 -17.98 16.74 -22.73
CA LEU A 24 -19.18 16.01 -22.25
C LEU A 24 -19.64 14.84 -23.12
N TRP A 25 -20.09 13.78 -22.41
CA TRP A 25 -20.70 12.52 -22.86
C TRP A 25 -19.75 11.32 -22.88
N LEU A 26 -19.70 10.60 -21.75
CA LEU A 26 -20.15 9.20 -21.64
C LEU A 26 -19.94 8.72 -20.19
N SER A 27 -20.96 8.87 -19.34
CA SER A 27 -21.00 8.15 -18.06
C SER A 27 -22.45 7.93 -17.63
N LEU A 28 -23.01 6.83 -18.10
CA LEU A 28 -24.22 6.19 -17.61
C LEU A 28 -23.94 4.69 -17.59
N GLY A 29 -23.96 4.10 -16.39
CA GLY A 29 -23.49 2.74 -16.10
C GLY A 29 -22.67 2.71 -14.80
N LEU A 30 -23.19 3.27 -13.70
CA LEU A 30 -24.07 2.62 -12.74
C LEU A 30 -23.32 1.65 -11.80
N VAL A 31 -23.06 2.20 -10.59
CA VAL A 31 -23.35 1.58 -9.28
C VAL A 31 -22.57 0.31 -8.94
N ALA A 32 -21.78 0.38 -7.86
CA ALA A 32 -21.22 -0.85 -7.29
C ALA A 32 -19.98 -0.78 -6.40
N THR A 33 -19.26 0.32 -6.14
CA THR A 33 -18.01 0.16 -5.34
C THR A 33 -17.39 1.47 -4.83
N LEU A 34 -17.56 1.78 -3.54
CA LEU A 34 -16.50 2.28 -2.64
C LEU A 34 -17.09 2.52 -1.24
N VAL A 35 -17.23 1.44 -0.46
CA VAL A 35 -17.35 1.47 1.01
C VAL A 35 -16.08 0.85 1.60
N LEU A 36 -14.91 1.37 1.25
CA LEU A 36 -13.64 0.79 1.74
C LEU A 36 -12.69 1.75 2.43
N CYS A 37 -13.19 2.91 2.86
CA CYS A 37 -12.52 3.71 3.90
C CYS A 37 -13.42 4.15 5.06
N VAL A 38 -14.72 3.79 5.12
CA VAL A 38 -15.59 4.09 6.27
C VAL A 38 -16.60 2.94 6.53
N ALA A 39 -16.46 2.30 7.70
CA ALA A 39 -17.32 1.31 8.38
C ALA A 39 -17.13 -0.21 8.08
N PRO A 40 -17.20 -1.07 9.13
CA PRO A 40 -16.94 -2.50 9.04
C PRO A 40 -18.17 -3.24 8.50
N VAL A 41 -18.02 -4.02 7.42
CA VAL A 41 -19.03 -5.02 7.07
C VAL A 41 -18.68 -6.32 7.76
N GLY A 42 -19.03 -6.38 9.04
CA GLY A 42 -19.32 -7.64 9.70
C GLY A 42 -20.77 -8.02 9.42
N VAL A 43 -20.99 -8.92 8.46
CA VAL A 43 -22.03 -9.96 8.53
C VAL A 43 -21.47 -11.20 7.84
N GLY A 44 -21.04 -12.19 8.63
CA GLY A 44 -20.78 -13.53 8.11
C GLY A 44 -19.55 -14.29 8.62
N VAL A 45 -18.79 -13.78 9.60
CA VAL A 45 -17.90 -14.66 10.39
C VAL A 45 -18.05 -14.27 11.85
N VAL A 46 -18.65 -15.18 12.61
CA VAL A 46 -18.77 -15.11 14.06
C VAL A 46 -17.37 -14.91 14.66
N VAL A 47 -17.20 -13.79 15.35
CA VAL A 47 -16.07 -13.50 16.22
C VAL A 47 -16.03 -14.55 17.34
N PHE A 48 -15.01 -15.39 17.35
CA PHE A 48 -14.53 -16.04 18.57
C PHE A 48 -13.15 -15.48 18.90
N ARG A 49 -13.11 -14.30 19.53
CA ARG A 49 -11.99 -13.84 20.35
C ARG A 49 -12.54 -13.04 21.53
N GLY A 50 -12.56 -13.67 22.70
CA GLY A 50 -13.06 -13.08 23.93
C GLY A 50 -13.62 -14.10 24.93
N LEU A 51 -12.90 -15.20 25.17
CA LEU A 51 -13.00 -15.90 26.45
C LEU A 51 -11.56 -16.03 26.94
N ASP A 52 -11.28 -15.45 28.10
CA ASP A 52 -10.19 -15.91 28.95
C ASP A 52 -10.40 -17.42 29.13
N SER A 53 -9.66 -18.19 28.33
CA SER A 53 -9.62 -19.62 28.52
C SER A 53 -8.92 -19.83 29.86
N PRO A 54 -9.50 -20.60 30.80
CA PRO A 54 -8.72 -21.05 31.95
C PRO A 54 -7.44 -21.66 31.40
N ALA A 55 -6.28 -21.39 32.01
CA ALA A 55 -5.03 -21.97 31.57
C ALA A 55 -5.15 -23.50 31.59
N TRP A 56 -5.49 -24.10 30.45
CA TRP A 56 -5.34 -25.51 30.23
C TRP A 56 -3.84 -25.75 30.22
N PRO A 57 -3.31 -26.69 31.03
CA PRO A 57 -1.90 -27.01 30.94
C PRO A 57 -1.64 -27.43 29.49
N ALA A 58 -0.80 -26.65 28.81
CA ALA A 58 -0.33 -26.99 27.48
C ALA A 58 0.52 -28.25 27.62
N THR A 59 -0.12 -29.42 27.51
CA THR A 59 0.58 -30.65 27.20
C THR A 59 1.35 -30.37 25.91
N PRO A 60 2.67 -30.60 25.84
CA PRO A 60 3.41 -30.46 24.60
C PRO A 60 2.68 -31.28 23.54
N SER A 61 2.19 -30.63 22.48
CA SER A 61 1.60 -31.34 21.36
C SER A 61 2.69 -32.28 20.85
N ALA A 62 2.50 -33.59 21.03
CA ALA A 62 3.37 -34.58 20.43
C ALA A 62 3.47 -34.23 18.95
N LYS A 63 4.69 -34.21 18.38
CA LYS A 63 4.86 -34.06 16.93
C LYS A 63 3.87 -35.01 16.26
N ALA A 64 2.88 -34.47 15.57
CA ALA A 64 1.89 -35.28 14.88
C ALA A 64 2.66 -36.26 13.99
N GLU A 65 2.39 -37.56 14.13
CA GLU A 65 3.04 -38.55 13.28
C GLU A 65 2.71 -38.23 11.82
N PRO A 66 3.67 -38.36 10.89
CA PRO A 66 3.42 -38.14 9.48
C PRO A 66 2.25 -38.99 8.99
N ALA A 67 1.37 -38.41 8.18
CA ALA A 67 0.26 -39.14 7.59
C ALA A 67 0.77 -40.29 6.71
N ARG A 68 0.17 -41.47 6.87
CA ARG A 68 0.53 -42.65 6.06
C ARG A 68 0.21 -42.40 4.58
N SER A 69 0.96 -43.05 3.69
CA SER A 69 0.65 -43.06 2.25
C SER A 69 -0.76 -43.63 2.01
N PRO A 70 -1.55 -43.04 1.10
CA PRO A 70 -2.83 -43.60 0.70
C PRO A 70 -2.65 -44.92 -0.07
N VAL A 71 -3.62 -45.81 0.06
CA VAL A 71 -3.76 -47.06 -0.69
C VAL A 71 -5.09 -47.10 -1.43
N ALA A 72 -5.24 -48.00 -2.41
CA ALA A 72 -6.48 -48.14 -3.17
C ALA A 72 -7.67 -48.41 -2.24
N GLY A 73 -8.75 -47.63 -2.39
CA GLY A 73 -9.93 -47.70 -1.54
C GLY A 73 -9.91 -46.80 -0.31
N ASP A 74 -8.81 -46.09 -0.04
CA ASP A 74 -8.79 -45.06 0.99
C ASP A 74 -9.74 -43.89 0.67
N ALA A 75 -10.31 -43.31 1.71
CA ALA A 75 -11.11 -42.09 1.58
C ALA A 75 -10.22 -40.88 1.24
N ASP A 76 -10.75 -39.93 0.48
CA ASP A 76 -10.05 -38.72 0.03
C ASP A 76 -9.36 -37.94 1.17
N ARG A 77 -9.92 -37.97 2.38
CA ARG A 77 -9.32 -37.33 3.57
C ARG A 77 -7.94 -37.90 3.93
N VAL A 78 -7.69 -39.19 3.66
CA VAL A 78 -6.39 -39.84 3.91
C VAL A 78 -5.37 -39.31 2.90
N THR A 79 -5.75 -39.28 1.62
CA THR A 79 -4.94 -38.71 0.54
C THR A 79 -4.64 -37.24 0.80
N ALA A 80 -5.65 -36.45 1.19
CA ALA A 80 -5.47 -35.02 1.48
C ALA A 80 -4.52 -34.78 2.66
N ALA A 81 -4.63 -35.57 3.75
CA ALA A 81 -3.71 -35.47 4.88
C ALA A 81 -2.26 -35.84 4.50
N TRP A 82 -2.08 -36.90 3.71
CA TRP A 82 -0.76 -37.27 3.18
C TRP A 82 -0.19 -36.20 2.25
N LEU A 83 -1.01 -35.64 1.36
CA LEU A 83 -0.62 -34.57 0.45
C LEU A 83 -0.23 -33.31 1.22
N ARG A 84 -0.93 -32.95 2.28
CA ARG A 84 -0.56 -31.82 3.15
C ARG A 84 0.89 -31.95 3.62
N ASP A 85 1.25 -33.11 4.16
CA ASP A 85 2.60 -33.35 4.68
C ASP A 85 3.66 -33.35 3.56
N LYS A 86 3.33 -33.90 2.38
CA LYS A 86 4.23 -33.89 1.20
C LYS A 86 4.42 -32.48 0.63
N ILE A 87 3.35 -31.70 0.55
CA ILE A 87 3.38 -30.30 0.12
C ILE A 87 4.24 -29.50 1.11
N GLY A 88 4.02 -29.66 2.42
CA GLY A 88 4.83 -28.99 3.45
C GLY A 88 6.32 -29.30 3.34
N ALA A 89 6.69 -30.57 3.13
CA ALA A 89 8.08 -30.96 2.92
C ALA A 89 8.68 -30.34 1.63
N ALA A 90 7.92 -30.32 0.54
CA ALA A 90 8.36 -29.74 -0.73
C ALA A 90 8.54 -28.22 -0.64
N LEU A 91 7.62 -27.53 0.05
CA LEU A 91 7.70 -26.08 0.31
C LEU A 91 8.89 -25.75 1.22
N THR A 92 9.18 -26.58 2.22
CA THR A 92 10.36 -26.41 3.10
C THR A 92 11.66 -26.51 2.30
N ALA A 93 11.77 -27.50 1.40
CA ALA A 93 12.91 -27.65 0.52
C ALA A 93 13.05 -26.46 -0.44
N GLN A 94 11.92 -26.00 -1.02
CA GLN A 94 11.88 -24.80 -1.85
C GLN A 94 12.37 -23.55 -1.10
N GLY A 95 11.89 -23.33 0.13
CA GLY A 95 12.32 -22.20 0.97
C GLY A 95 13.82 -22.24 1.28
N THR A 96 14.35 -23.42 1.59
CA THR A 96 15.80 -23.62 1.78
C THR A 96 16.59 -23.25 0.53
N ALA A 97 16.12 -23.68 -0.65
CA ALA A 97 16.74 -23.34 -1.93
C ALA A 97 16.68 -21.83 -2.22
N LEU A 98 15.55 -21.17 -1.93
CA LEU A 98 15.43 -19.71 -2.07
C LEU A 98 16.47 -18.96 -1.23
N LEU A 99 16.58 -19.31 0.05
CA LEU A 99 17.51 -18.65 0.97
C LEU A 99 18.97 -18.94 0.60
N GLY A 100 19.27 -20.15 0.13
CA GLY A 100 20.57 -20.56 -0.39
C GLY A 100 20.94 -19.98 -1.76
N GLY A 101 19.99 -19.36 -2.47
CA GLY A 101 20.22 -18.85 -3.84
C GLY A 101 20.28 -19.96 -4.90
N ASP A 102 19.75 -21.15 -4.61
CA ASP A 102 19.63 -22.26 -5.55
C ASP A 102 18.33 -22.16 -6.35
N GLN A 103 18.42 -21.57 -7.54
CA GLN A 103 17.28 -21.43 -8.44
C GLN A 103 16.76 -22.80 -8.93
N ALA A 104 17.65 -23.76 -9.19
CA ALA A 104 17.24 -25.07 -9.69
C ALA A 104 16.45 -25.83 -8.62
N GLY A 105 16.94 -25.82 -7.37
CA GLY A 105 16.23 -26.38 -6.22
C GLY A 105 14.89 -25.69 -5.96
N PHE A 106 14.83 -24.36 -6.07
CA PHE A 106 13.58 -23.60 -5.90
C PHE A 106 12.50 -23.99 -6.92
N LEU A 107 12.92 -24.22 -8.17
CA LEU A 107 12.03 -24.58 -9.28
C LEU A 107 11.68 -26.07 -9.35
N ALA A 108 12.38 -26.94 -8.61
CA ALA A 108 12.21 -28.39 -8.68
C ALA A 108 10.80 -28.88 -8.29
N ILE A 109 10.08 -28.06 -7.51
CA ILE A 109 8.71 -28.32 -7.07
C ILE A 109 7.69 -28.20 -8.21
N ALA A 110 8.00 -27.41 -9.24
CA ALA A 110 7.11 -27.16 -10.36
C ALA A 110 7.13 -28.31 -11.36
N ASP A 111 5.98 -28.58 -11.97
CA ASP A 111 5.92 -29.31 -13.23
C ASP A 111 6.62 -28.47 -14.32
N PRO A 112 7.64 -29.00 -15.01
CA PRO A 112 8.37 -28.29 -16.05
C PRO A 112 7.54 -27.77 -17.22
N ALA A 113 6.39 -28.40 -17.50
CA ALA A 113 5.48 -28.02 -18.59
C ALA A 113 4.34 -27.09 -18.13
N SER A 114 4.27 -26.78 -16.83
CA SER A 114 3.20 -25.95 -16.27
C SER A 114 3.56 -24.46 -16.22
N PRO A 115 2.55 -23.56 -16.16
CA PRO A 115 2.77 -22.14 -15.93
C PRO A 115 3.51 -21.83 -14.62
N ALA A 116 3.40 -22.68 -13.59
CA ALA A 116 4.06 -22.47 -12.30
C ALA A 116 5.57 -22.30 -12.43
N LYS A 117 6.23 -22.98 -13.38
CA LYS A 117 7.68 -22.85 -13.57
C LYS A 117 8.09 -21.42 -13.94
N ALA A 118 7.34 -20.77 -14.83
CA ALA A 118 7.63 -19.39 -15.22
C ALA A 118 7.36 -18.42 -14.06
N THR A 119 6.21 -18.58 -13.37
CA THR A 119 5.85 -17.77 -12.20
C THR A 119 6.91 -17.87 -11.09
N LEU A 120 7.31 -19.08 -10.71
CA LEU A 120 8.33 -19.30 -9.70
C LEU A 120 9.70 -18.76 -10.14
N SER A 121 10.05 -18.82 -11.42
CA SER A 121 11.32 -18.28 -11.90
C SER A 121 11.36 -16.75 -11.77
N ALA A 122 10.26 -16.07 -12.10
CA ALA A 122 10.12 -14.63 -11.90
C ALA A 122 10.17 -14.27 -10.40
N GLN A 123 9.41 -15.00 -9.58
CA GLN A 123 9.35 -14.81 -8.14
C GLN A 123 10.72 -15.00 -7.48
N PHE A 124 11.46 -16.06 -7.83
CA PHE A 124 12.82 -16.28 -7.33
C PHE A 124 13.73 -15.08 -7.61
N ALA A 125 13.74 -14.59 -8.86
CA ALA A 125 14.55 -13.44 -9.23
C ALA A 125 14.16 -12.18 -8.45
N SER A 126 12.85 -11.90 -8.31
CA SER A 126 12.32 -10.79 -7.52
C SER A 126 12.73 -10.88 -6.05
N LEU A 127 12.45 -12.01 -5.38
CA LEU A 127 12.71 -12.21 -3.96
C LEU A 127 14.22 -12.14 -3.64
N ARG A 128 15.09 -12.71 -4.48
CA ARG A 128 16.54 -12.57 -4.35
C ARG A 128 17.01 -11.13 -4.59
N GLY A 129 16.41 -10.45 -5.57
CA GLY A 129 16.64 -9.02 -5.84
C GLY A 129 16.28 -8.14 -4.64
N MET A 130 15.19 -8.46 -3.94
CA MET A 130 14.73 -7.75 -2.74
C MET A 130 15.51 -8.13 -1.47
N LYS A 131 16.50 -9.03 -1.55
CA LYS A 131 17.22 -9.62 -0.41
C LYS A 131 16.30 -10.29 0.60
N ILE A 132 15.56 -11.30 0.16
CA ILE A 132 14.87 -12.19 1.09
C ILE A 132 15.87 -12.79 2.12
N THR A 133 15.55 -12.63 3.40
CA THR A 133 16.37 -13.14 4.53
C THR A 133 15.65 -14.23 5.32
N ARG A 134 14.31 -14.23 5.30
CA ARG A 134 13.47 -15.27 5.90
C ARG A 134 12.40 -15.69 4.91
N TRP A 135 12.17 -17.00 4.78
CA TRP A 135 11.08 -17.56 4.00
C TRP A 135 10.64 -18.88 4.63
N VAL A 136 9.54 -18.85 5.38
CA VAL A 136 9.02 -19.99 6.12
C VAL A 136 7.59 -20.26 5.65
N PRO A 137 7.40 -21.16 4.68
CA PRO A 137 6.09 -21.55 4.21
C PRO A 137 5.45 -22.58 5.15
N SER A 138 4.13 -22.49 5.30
CA SER A 138 3.29 -23.49 5.97
C SER A 138 2.09 -23.81 5.09
N ALA A 139 1.67 -25.07 5.11
CA ALA A 139 0.54 -25.58 4.35
C ALA A 139 -0.38 -26.37 5.29
N ASP A 140 -0.79 -25.74 6.40
CA ASP A 140 -1.56 -26.40 7.45
C ASP A 140 -2.99 -26.72 7.01
N SER A 141 -3.48 -26.01 5.99
CA SER A 141 -4.77 -26.26 5.35
C SER A 141 -4.77 -27.63 4.64
N ILE A 142 -5.83 -28.42 4.88
CA ILE A 142 -6.05 -29.68 4.16
C ILE A 142 -6.32 -29.36 2.68
N PRO A 143 -5.53 -29.92 1.74
CA PRO A 143 -5.76 -29.73 0.31
C PRO A 143 -7.15 -30.20 -0.10
N SER A 144 -7.83 -29.41 -0.93
CA SER A 144 -9.12 -29.78 -1.52
C SER A 144 -8.93 -30.28 -2.96
N SER A 145 -9.69 -31.31 -3.33
CA SER A 145 -9.72 -31.76 -4.72
C SER A 145 -10.40 -30.72 -5.60
N VAL A 146 -9.78 -30.37 -6.72
CA VAL A 146 -10.31 -29.44 -7.73
C VAL A 146 -10.43 -30.10 -9.11
N GLY A 147 -10.31 -31.43 -9.14
CA GLY A 147 -10.42 -32.24 -10.35
C GLY A 147 -9.63 -33.55 -10.21
N PRO A 148 -9.67 -34.41 -11.23
CA PRO A 148 -8.92 -35.66 -11.23
C PRO A 148 -7.43 -35.40 -10.96
N GLN A 149 -6.90 -35.99 -9.88
CA GLN A 149 -5.49 -35.87 -9.47
C GLN A 149 -5.02 -34.42 -9.22
N LYS A 150 -5.94 -33.46 -9.06
CA LYS A 150 -5.62 -32.06 -8.85
C LYS A 150 -6.08 -31.58 -7.50
N TRP A 151 -5.18 -30.91 -6.80
CA TRP A 151 -5.38 -30.48 -5.43
C TRP A 151 -5.02 -29.02 -5.28
N ARG A 152 -5.87 -28.27 -4.58
CA ARG A 152 -5.62 -26.87 -4.25
C ARG A 152 -5.41 -26.75 -2.75
N THR A 153 -4.42 -25.98 -2.32
CA THR A 153 -4.26 -25.60 -0.92
C THR A 153 -3.79 -24.17 -0.78
N LEU A 154 -4.11 -23.56 0.36
CA LEU A 154 -3.57 -22.26 0.74
C LEU A 154 -2.22 -22.47 1.42
N VAL A 155 -1.26 -21.63 1.05
CA VAL A 155 0.07 -21.59 1.65
C VAL A 155 0.22 -20.25 2.34
N GLU A 156 0.52 -20.28 3.64
CA GLU A 156 0.94 -19.10 4.37
C GLU A 156 2.46 -19.02 4.36
N VAL A 157 3.02 -17.83 4.17
CA VAL A 157 4.46 -17.64 4.18
C VAL A 157 4.82 -16.50 5.10
N GLU A 158 5.63 -16.81 6.11
CA GLU A 158 6.35 -15.80 6.87
C GLU A 158 7.62 -15.39 6.13
N HIS A 159 7.82 -14.09 5.96
CA HIS A 159 8.96 -13.58 5.22
C HIS A 159 9.53 -12.28 5.80
N CYS A 160 10.80 -12.04 5.49
CA CYS A 160 11.55 -10.82 5.78
C CYS A 160 12.40 -10.46 4.57
N PHE A 161 12.50 -9.17 4.28
CA PHE A 161 13.47 -8.61 3.35
C PHE A 161 14.53 -7.81 4.11
N VAL A 162 15.75 -7.77 3.57
CA VAL A 162 16.91 -7.00 4.02
C VAL A 162 17.45 -7.40 5.40
N GLU A 163 16.62 -7.37 6.44
CA GLU A 163 16.98 -7.65 7.82
C GLU A 163 16.66 -9.11 8.20
N PRO A 164 17.60 -9.88 8.76
CA PRO A 164 17.37 -11.27 9.16
C PRO A 164 16.49 -11.40 10.42
N ASP A 165 16.58 -10.45 11.34
CA ASP A 165 15.89 -10.47 12.65
C ASP A 165 14.59 -9.64 12.64
N CYS A 166 13.97 -9.49 11.46
CA CYS A 166 12.73 -8.73 11.31
C CYS A 166 11.54 -9.43 12.01
N LYS A 167 10.52 -8.65 12.41
CA LYS A 167 9.21 -9.23 12.75
C LYS A 167 8.58 -9.71 11.44
N PRO A 168 8.37 -11.03 11.23
CA PRO A 168 7.99 -11.52 9.92
C PRO A 168 6.63 -10.98 9.45
N MET A 169 6.54 -10.75 8.15
CA MET A 169 5.28 -10.50 7.45
C MET A 169 4.68 -11.82 7.00
N THR A 170 3.36 -11.95 7.09
CA THR A 170 2.65 -13.14 6.62
C THR A 170 1.81 -12.79 5.41
N ILE A 171 1.90 -13.63 4.39
CA ILE A 171 1.04 -13.62 3.19
C ILE A 171 0.36 -14.97 3.06
N THR A 172 -0.76 -14.99 2.36
CA THR A 172 -1.45 -16.24 2.02
C THR A 172 -1.75 -16.25 0.53
N TYR A 173 -1.27 -17.27 -0.17
CA TYR A 173 -1.52 -17.44 -1.60
C TYR A 173 -1.97 -18.88 -1.91
N GLY A 174 -2.65 -19.05 -3.05
CA GLY A 174 -3.15 -20.35 -3.47
C GLY A 174 -2.07 -21.13 -4.24
N THR A 175 -2.06 -22.45 -4.06
CA THR A 175 -1.22 -23.35 -4.85
C THR A 175 -2.06 -24.49 -5.41
N VAL A 176 -1.78 -24.87 -6.65
CA VAL A 176 -2.46 -25.96 -7.36
C VAL A 176 -1.43 -27.02 -7.73
N TRP A 177 -1.73 -28.26 -7.37
CA TRP A 177 -0.84 -29.41 -7.45
C TRP A 177 -1.45 -30.53 -8.25
N THR A 178 -0.60 -31.32 -8.90
CA THR A 178 -0.95 -32.61 -9.48
C THR A 178 -0.29 -33.73 -8.68
N ASP A 179 -1.04 -34.79 -8.43
CA ASP A 179 -0.54 -36.03 -7.81
C ASP A 179 -0.71 -37.19 -8.80
N THR A 180 0.40 -37.54 -9.47
CA THR A 180 0.41 -38.55 -10.54
C THR A 180 1.44 -39.64 -10.23
N ALA A 181 1.53 -40.66 -11.09
CA ALA A 181 2.59 -41.67 -10.98
C ALA A 181 4.01 -41.08 -11.07
N ALA A 182 4.18 -39.90 -11.68
CA ALA A 182 5.45 -39.18 -11.72
C ALA A 182 5.76 -38.41 -10.41
N GLY A 183 4.84 -38.43 -9.45
CA GLY A 183 4.93 -37.76 -8.16
C GLY A 183 4.13 -36.46 -8.09
N LEU A 184 4.20 -35.85 -6.91
CA LEU A 184 3.56 -34.57 -6.59
C LEU A 184 4.31 -33.41 -7.28
N LYS A 185 3.60 -32.59 -8.05
CA LYS A 185 4.14 -31.39 -8.71
C LYS A 185 3.23 -30.19 -8.60
N LEU A 186 3.82 -29.02 -8.40
CA LEU A 186 3.12 -27.74 -8.43
C LEU A 186 2.86 -27.35 -9.90
N VAL A 187 1.61 -27.08 -10.24
CA VAL A 187 1.19 -26.71 -11.61
C VAL A 187 0.65 -25.29 -11.71
N GLY A 188 0.28 -24.67 -10.58
CA GLY A 188 -0.17 -23.28 -10.54
C GLY A 188 0.12 -22.59 -9.20
N VAL A 189 0.39 -21.30 -9.29
CA VAL A 189 0.44 -20.38 -8.13
C VAL A 189 -0.62 -19.32 -8.39
N GLU A 190 -1.52 -19.16 -7.44
CA GLU A 190 -2.58 -18.15 -7.48
C GLU A 190 -2.14 -16.97 -6.61
N PRO A 191 -2.17 -15.73 -7.11
CA PRO A 191 -1.75 -14.57 -6.31
C PRO A 191 -2.58 -14.40 -5.04
N SER A 192 -1.98 -13.81 -4.01
CA SER A 192 -2.70 -13.48 -2.79
C SER A 192 -3.88 -12.53 -3.06
N MET A 193 -5.04 -12.89 -2.54
CA MET A 193 -6.23 -12.03 -2.42
C MET A 193 -6.45 -11.69 -0.94
N SER A 194 -5.36 -11.58 -0.17
CA SER A 194 -5.36 -11.56 1.30
C SER A 194 -6.26 -10.50 1.91
N THR A 195 -6.58 -10.66 3.19
CA THR A 195 -7.32 -9.68 4.02
C THR A 195 -6.72 -8.27 4.03
N TYR A 196 -5.43 -8.16 3.71
CA TYR A 196 -4.76 -6.91 3.34
C TYR A 196 -4.56 -6.91 1.83
N ASP A 197 -4.91 -5.82 1.14
CA ASP A 197 -4.82 -5.62 -0.31
C ASP A 197 -3.70 -6.45 -0.98
N GLY A 198 -4.07 -7.57 -1.62
CA GLY A 198 -3.21 -8.38 -2.48
C GLY A 198 -3.56 -8.17 -3.96
N PRO A 199 -2.71 -8.57 -4.92
CA PRO A 199 -1.44 -9.26 -4.74
C PRO A 199 -0.24 -8.32 -4.52
N ARG A 200 0.83 -8.82 -3.88
CA ARG A 200 2.11 -8.11 -3.75
C ARG A 200 2.82 -8.03 -5.11
N PRO A 201 3.63 -6.98 -5.36
CA PRO A 201 4.31 -6.78 -6.65
C PRO A 201 5.13 -7.98 -7.11
N TRP A 202 5.88 -8.62 -6.20
CA TRP A 202 6.77 -9.75 -6.51
C TRP A 202 6.02 -11.08 -6.71
N GLU A 203 4.72 -11.15 -6.44
CA GLU A 203 3.87 -12.32 -6.73
C GLU A 203 3.44 -12.36 -8.20
N VAL A 204 3.23 -11.19 -8.81
CA VAL A 204 2.58 -11.07 -10.12
C VAL A 204 3.46 -10.47 -11.21
N ASP A 205 4.58 -9.85 -10.86
CA ASP A 205 5.53 -9.30 -11.80
C ASP A 205 6.97 -9.72 -11.47
N GLN A 206 7.78 -9.91 -12.52
CA GLN A 206 9.22 -9.99 -12.36
C GLN A 206 9.77 -8.59 -12.07
N LEU A 207 10.36 -8.42 -10.91
CA LEU A 207 10.91 -7.16 -10.45
C LEU A 207 12.41 -7.06 -10.74
N VAL A 208 12.84 -5.84 -11.03
CA VAL A 208 14.23 -5.39 -10.96
C VAL A 208 14.34 -4.44 -9.77
N VAL A 209 15.43 -4.57 -9.03
CA VAL A 209 15.57 -3.94 -7.72
C VAL A 209 16.87 -3.16 -7.65
N ALA A 210 16.81 -1.93 -7.12
CA ALA A 210 17.95 -1.15 -6.70
C ALA A 210 17.90 -0.98 -5.17
N ARG A 211 19.04 -1.06 -4.51
CA ARG A 211 19.14 -0.99 -3.04
C ARG A 211 20.15 0.08 -2.66
N GLY A 212 19.76 0.94 -1.74
CA GLY A 212 20.64 1.85 -1.05
C GLY A 212 20.79 1.45 0.41
N LYS A 213 21.15 2.44 1.24
CA LYS A 213 21.41 2.24 2.67
C LYS A 213 20.11 2.11 3.46
N ARG A 214 19.11 2.93 3.13
CA ARG A 214 17.83 3.01 3.84
C ARG A 214 16.66 2.52 3.00
N VAL A 215 16.81 2.45 1.68
CA VAL A 215 15.70 2.19 0.76
C VAL A 215 16.00 1.09 -0.24
N MET A 216 15.01 0.25 -0.47
CA MET A 216 14.95 -0.69 -1.58
C MET A 216 13.86 -0.21 -2.54
N VAL A 217 14.24 0.03 -3.79
CA VAL A 217 13.30 0.40 -4.86
C VAL A 217 13.15 -0.77 -5.80
N ALA A 218 11.92 -1.22 -6.02
CA ALA A 218 11.59 -2.27 -6.96
C ALA A 218 10.63 -1.75 -8.05
N THR A 219 10.85 -2.20 -9.28
CA THR A 219 9.97 -1.91 -10.43
C THR A 219 10.04 -3.03 -11.46
N THR A 220 9.31 -2.92 -12.56
CA THR A 220 9.39 -3.89 -13.66
C THR A 220 10.52 -3.57 -14.62
N ASN A 221 10.91 -4.53 -15.46
CA ASN A 221 11.96 -4.33 -16.47
C ASN A 221 11.70 -3.11 -17.38
N ALA A 222 10.45 -2.77 -17.66
CA ALA A 222 10.07 -1.63 -18.50
C ALA A 222 10.51 -0.29 -17.91
N LEU A 223 10.56 -0.17 -16.57
CA LEU A 223 10.92 1.05 -15.86
C LEU A 223 12.33 0.97 -15.24
N ARG A 224 13.13 -0.04 -15.60
CA ARG A 224 14.49 -0.23 -15.03
C ARG A 224 15.39 1.00 -15.13
N GLY A 225 15.20 1.83 -16.17
CA GLY A 225 15.97 3.05 -16.38
C GLY A 225 15.75 4.11 -15.29
N GLN A 226 14.62 4.05 -14.58
CA GLN A 226 14.26 5.00 -13.53
C GLN A 226 14.82 4.61 -12.16
N LEU A 227 15.23 3.36 -11.96
CA LEU A 227 15.62 2.83 -10.65
C LEU A 227 16.68 3.68 -9.94
N LYS A 228 17.71 4.15 -10.67
CA LYS A 228 18.78 4.95 -10.07
C LYS A 228 18.27 6.30 -9.57
N THR A 229 17.43 6.96 -10.35
CA THR A 229 16.85 8.26 -10.00
C THR A 229 15.90 8.12 -8.81
N VAL A 230 14.96 7.17 -8.88
CA VAL A 230 13.98 6.95 -7.81
C VAL A 230 14.69 6.55 -6.51
N LEU A 231 15.71 5.68 -6.57
CA LEU A 231 16.48 5.32 -5.37
C LEU A 231 17.21 6.52 -4.77
N ALA A 232 17.82 7.37 -5.59
CA ALA A 232 18.53 8.54 -5.09
C ALA A 232 17.59 9.52 -4.37
N GLU A 233 16.40 9.77 -4.90
CA GLU A 233 15.41 10.63 -4.24
C GLU A 233 14.80 9.96 -3.01
N ALA A 234 14.53 8.66 -3.07
CA ALA A 234 13.96 7.94 -1.93
C ALA A 234 14.95 7.87 -0.75
N GLU A 235 16.25 7.72 -0.99
CA GLU A 235 17.26 7.79 0.07
C GLU A 235 17.31 9.16 0.76
N LYS A 236 17.10 10.26 0.01
CA LYS A 236 16.96 11.59 0.61
C LYS A 236 15.67 11.70 1.43
N ALA A 237 14.57 11.18 0.89
CA ALA A 237 13.28 11.17 1.57
C ALA A 237 13.32 10.32 2.86
N ALA A 238 14.08 9.22 2.89
CA ALA A 238 14.29 8.43 4.11
C ALA A 238 14.88 9.25 5.26
N VAL A 239 15.86 10.13 4.97
CA VAL A 239 16.45 11.00 6.01
C VAL A 239 15.41 11.93 6.62
N VAL A 240 14.49 12.44 5.81
CA VAL A 240 13.39 13.27 6.29
C VAL A 240 12.41 12.41 7.09
N ALA A 241 11.92 11.31 6.51
CA ALA A 241 10.93 10.44 7.12
C ALA A 241 11.40 9.85 8.46
N ASP A 242 12.69 9.54 8.61
CA ASP A 242 13.30 9.04 9.86
C ASP A 242 13.11 10.06 11.01
N ARG A 243 13.11 11.37 10.72
CA ARG A 243 12.88 12.43 11.73
C ARG A 243 11.44 12.41 12.26
N TYR A 244 10.49 11.95 11.45
CA TYR A 244 9.06 11.90 11.77
C TYR A 244 8.64 10.55 12.40
N ALA A 245 9.55 9.65 12.74
CA ALA A 245 9.18 8.35 13.26
C ALA A 245 8.35 8.42 14.56
N VAL A 246 7.23 7.70 14.61
CA VAL A 246 6.31 7.65 15.77
C VAL A 246 6.10 6.21 16.25
N GLY A 247 6.01 6.01 17.56
CA GLY A 247 5.73 4.68 18.14
C GLY A 247 6.94 3.72 18.14
N GLY A 248 8.15 4.26 18.00
CA GLY A 248 9.41 3.51 18.10
C GLY A 248 10.49 4.08 17.18
N PRO A 249 11.58 3.34 16.96
CA PRO A 249 12.59 3.75 16.00
C PRO A 249 12.02 3.77 14.57
N PRO A 250 12.64 4.53 13.66
CA PRO A 250 12.29 4.50 12.24
C PRO A 250 12.40 3.08 11.65
N PRO A 251 11.72 2.80 10.52
CA PRO A 251 11.85 1.53 9.82
C PRO A 251 13.32 1.17 9.55
N ALA A 252 13.70 -0.10 9.74
CA ALA A 252 15.08 -0.52 9.45
C ALA A 252 15.42 -0.37 7.95
N HIS A 253 14.41 -0.47 7.08
CA HIS A 253 14.49 -0.15 5.66
C HIS A 253 13.12 0.29 5.15
N TYR A 254 13.10 1.06 4.07
CA TYR A 254 11.88 1.42 3.35
C TYR A 254 11.79 0.60 2.06
N GLU A 255 10.61 0.03 1.82
CA GLU A 255 10.32 -0.70 0.59
C GLU A 255 9.46 0.18 -0.32
N VAL A 256 10.02 0.57 -1.46
CA VAL A 256 9.37 1.46 -2.43
C VAL A 256 9.15 0.72 -3.75
N PHE A 257 7.90 0.62 -4.18
CA PHE A 257 7.51 0.05 -5.46
C PHE A 257 7.15 1.15 -6.45
N TYR A 258 7.91 1.26 -7.54
CA TYR A 258 7.65 2.23 -8.59
C TYR A 258 6.80 1.58 -9.70
N ALA A 259 5.52 1.89 -9.74
CA ALA A 259 4.51 1.19 -10.53
C ALA A 259 4.25 1.90 -11.86
N GLY A 260 4.33 1.17 -12.97
CA GLY A 260 3.77 1.63 -14.25
C GLY A 260 2.24 1.59 -14.25
N THR A 261 1.60 2.08 -15.31
CA THR A 261 0.13 2.16 -15.42
C THR A 261 -0.58 0.83 -15.16
N GLU A 262 -0.06 -0.28 -15.69
CA GLU A 262 -0.67 -1.59 -15.51
C GLU A 262 -0.42 -2.16 -14.11
N GLN A 263 0.76 -1.90 -13.55
CA GLN A 263 1.08 -2.28 -12.17
C GLN A 263 0.22 -1.51 -11.16
N TRP A 264 -0.02 -0.21 -11.39
CA TRP A 264 -0.85 0.63 -10.53
C TRP A 264 -2.29 0.12 -10.40
N LYS A 265 -2.85 -0.45 -11.48
CA LYS A 265 -4.19 -1.05 -11.52
C LYS A 265 -4.28 -2.46 -10.93
N ARG A 266 -3.18 -3.07 -10.52
CA ARG A 266 -3.15 -4.50 -10.15
C ARG A 266 -2.47 -4.77 -8.83
N TRP A 267 -1.33 -4.13 -8.55
CA TRP A 267 -0.63 -4.30 -7.28
C TRP A 267 -1.52 -3.83 -6.14
N PHE A 268 -1.55 -4.61 -5.06
CA PHE A 268 -2.32 -4.29 -3.86
C PHE A 268 -3.80 -3.97 -4.19
N GLY A 269 -4.43 -4.81 -5.02
CA GLY A 269 -5.85 -4.72 -5.36
C GLY A 269 -6.24 -3.64 -6.38
N GLY A 270 -5.33 -2.73 -6.73
CA GLY A 270 -5.49 -1.82 -7.87
C GLY A 270 -6.63 -0.79 -7.80
N SER A 271 -7.35 -0.75 -6.69
CA SER A 271 -8.58 0.04 -6.53
C SER A 271 -8.29 1.39 -5.89
N ARG A 272 -7.36 2.15 -6.48
CA ARG A 272 -7.00 3.50 -6.00
C ARG A 272 -7.83 4.57 -6.73
N PRO A 273 -8.25 5.65 -6.03
CA PRO A 273 -8.82 6.81 -6.70
C PRO A 273 -7.89 7.34 -7.80
N ALA A 274 -8.48 7.88 -8.86
CA ALA A 274 -7.71 8.35 -10.03
C ALA A 274 -6.74 9.49 -9.72
N TRP A 275 -6.99 10.25 -8.64
CA TRP A 275 -6.14 11.36 -8.20
C TRP A 275 -4.92 10.92 -7.38
N THR A 276 -4.84 9.65 -6.97
CA THR A 276 -3.76 9.15 -6.12
C THR A 276 -2.45 9.00 -6.89
N ALA A 277 -1.39 9.67 -6.43
CA ALA A 277 -0.05 9.62 -7.03
C ALA A 277 0.91 8.66 -6.32
N GLY A 278 0.66 8.38 -5.04
CA GLY A 278 1.36 7.41 -4.23
C GLY A 278 0.47 6.90 -3.10
N TYR A 279 0.90 5.85 -2.42
CA TYR A 279 0.29 5.42 -1.16
C TYR A 279 1.27 4.61 -0.31
N ALA A 280 1.03 4.57 0.99
CA ALA A 280 1.71 3.69 1.95
C ALA A 280 0.72 2.67 2.54
N LEU A 281 1.10 1.39 2.60
CA LEU A 281 0.24 0.31 3.09
C LEU A 281 0.91 -0.49 4.20
N PRO A 282 0.25 -0.71 5.34
CA PRO A 282 0.75 -1.65 6.33
C PRO A 282 0.62 -3.07 5.76
N VAL A 283 1.75 -3.78 5.66
CA VAL A 283 1.79 -5.14 5.07
C VAL A 283 2.10 -6.23 6.10
N GLY A 284 2.24 -5.86 7.37
CA GLY A 284 2.51 -6.74 8.51
C GLY A 284 3.85 -6.39 9.18
N GLY A 285 4.11 -6.90 10.38
CA GLY A 285 5.48 -6.85 10.94
C GLY A 285 6.11 -5.45 11.20
N ARG A 286 5.32 -4.39 11.45
CA ARG A 286 5.75 -2.95 11.43
C ARG A 286 6.18 -2.44 10.04
N GLN A 287 6.19 -3.30 9.02
CA GLN A 287 6.54 -2.93 7.66
C GLN A 287 5.37 -2.19 6.99
N VAL A 288 5.73 -1.12 6.30
CA VAL A 288 4.83 -0.33 5.46
C VAL A 288 5.46 -0.23 4.08
N ASP A 289 4.74 -0.74 3.08
CA ASP A 289 5.17 -0.68 1.69
C ASP A 289 4.68 0.62 1.06
N VAL A 290 5.59 1.32 0.39
CA VAL A 290 5.29 2.55 -0.34
C VAL A 290 5.16 2.23 -1.82
N VAL A 291 4.12 2.72 -2.48
CA VAL A 291 3.92 2.54 -3.92
C VAL A 291 3.76 3.90 -4.57
N ILE A 292 4.53 4.14 -5.63
CA ILE A 292 4.53 5.38 -6.39
C ILE A 292 4.02 5.12 -7.80
N ASN A 293 3.05 5.90 -8.26
CA ASN A 293 2.52 5.84 -9.61
C ASN A 293 3.46 6.58 -10.58
N ALA A 294 4.19 5.83 -11.41
CA ALA A 294 5.10 6.40 -12.41
C ALA A 294 4.38 7.23 -13.48
N ALA A 295 3.08 7.00 -13.68
CA ALA A 295 2.27 7.67 -14.68
C ALA A 295 1.40 8.80 -14.10
N ALA A 296 1.43 9.03 -12.78
CA ALA A 296 0.64 10.11 -12.20
C ALA A 296 1.11 11.46 -12.76
N PRO A 297 0.18 12.32 -13.19
CA PRO A 297 0.52 13.70 -13.53
C PRO A 297 1.11 14.33 -12.27
N GLN A 298 2.41 14.63 -12.34
CA GLN A 298 3.20 15.14 -11.22
C GLN A 298 2.63 16.51 -10.84
N ARG A 299 1.71 16.57 -9.87
CA ARG A 299 1.39 17.82 -9.17
C ARG A 299 2.63 18.21 -8.37
N ASN A 300 3.06 17.29 -7.52
CA ASN A 300 4.31 17.39 -6.79
C ASN A 300 5.45 16.74 -7.60
N ASN A 301 6.67 17.26 -7.44
CA ASN A 301 7.87 16.57 -7.91
C ASN A 301 8.02 15.22 -7.18
N LEU A 302 8.73 14.27 -7.80
CA LEU A 302 8.96 12.94 -7.24
C LEU A 302 9.58 12.98 -5.83
N ASP A 303 10.42 13.96 -5.53
CA ASP A 303 11.06 14.09 -4.22
C ASP A 303 10.07 14.44 -3.11
N ASP A 304 9.17 15.40 -3.35
CA ASP A 304 8.13 15.79 -2.42
C ASP A 304 7.12 14.66 -2.19
N LEU A 305 6.73 13.95 -3.26
CA LEU A 305 5.87 12.77 -3.17
C LEU A 305 6.52 11.65 -2.34
N LEU A 306 7.81 11.37 -2.56
CA LEU A 306 8.52 10.37 -1.77
C LEU A 306 8.63 10.78 -0.30
N ARG A 307 8.91 12.06 0.00
CA ARG A 307 8.90 12.54 1.40
C ARG A 307 7.52 12.38 2.03
N HIS A 308 6.45 12.69 1.30
CA HIS A 308 5.07 12.50 1.76
C HIS A 308 4.81 11.03 2.11
N GLU A 309 4.93 10.13 1.13
CA GLU A 309 4.55 8.73 1.30
C GLU A 309 5.45 7.97 2.29
N MET A 310 6.74 8.30 2.34
CA MET A 310 7.66 7.69 3.30
C MET A 310 7.44 8.21 4.73
N THR A 311 6.87 9.41 4.90
CA THR A 311 6.43 9.90 6.21
C THR A 311 5.25 9.10 6.73
N HIS A 312 4.32 8.67 5.87
CA HIS A 312 3.29 7.70 6.27
C HIS A 312 3.94 6.40 6.76
N ALA A 313 4.95 5.88 6.04
CA ALA A 313 5.65 4.67 6.46
C ALA A 313 6.38 4.77 7.81
N SER A 314 6.88 5.95 8.20
CA SER A 314 7.56 6.13 9.50
C SER A 314 6.61 6.43 10.66
N THR A 315 5.42 6.94 10.38
CA THR A 315 4.45 7.36 11.40
C THR A 315 3.35 6.34 11.67
N MET A 316 3.12 5.39 10.76
CA MET A 316 1.96 4.52 10.78
C MET A 316 1.95 3.50 11.94
N PRO A 317 0.86 3.40 12.72
CA PRO A 317 0.66 2.34 13.70
C PRO A 317 0.32 1.01 13.00
N GLN A 318 0.54 -0.12 13.69
CA GLN A 318 0.29 -1.47 13.13
C GLN A 318 -1.14 -1.69 12.61
N ASN A 319 -2.12 -1.01 13.21
CA ASN A 319 -3.54 -1.14 12.85
C ASN A 319 -4.03 -0.05 11.87
N GLY A 320 -3.12 0.71 11.27
CA GLY A 320 -3.46 1.84 10.40
C GLY A 320 -4.02 3.05 11.15
N PHE A 321 -4.17 4.17 10.45
CA PHE A 321 -4.60 5.43 11.05
C PHE A 321 -6.12 5.46 11.36
N PRO A 322 -6.54 6.07 12.48
CA PRO A 322 -7.95 6.40 12.69
C PRO A 322 -8.40 7.49 11.72
N THR A 323 -9.62 7.36 11.19
CA THR A 323 -10.21 8.34 10.26
C THR A 323 -10.32 9.74 10.85
N SER A 324 -10.55 9.86 12.16
CA SER A 324 -10.61 11.15 12.86
C SER A 324 -9.29 11.92 12.90
N ALA A 325 -8.16 11.24 12.67
CA ALA A 325 -6.83 11.86 12.64
C ALA A 325 -6.34 12.16 11.21
N TRP A 326 -7.19 11.99 10.19
CA TRP A 326 -6.80 12.13 8.79
C TRP A 326 -6.11 13.48 8.51
N TRP A 327 -6.70 14.60 8.96
CA TRP A 327 -6.13 15.94 8.75
C TRP A 327 -4.72 16.09 9.34
N LEU A 328 -4.44 15.43 10.47
CA LEU A 328 -3.15 15.47 11.16
C LEU A 328 -2.14 14.58 10.45
N VAL A 329 -2.56 13.38 10.04
CA VAL A 329 -1.73 12.41 9.32
C VAL A 329 -1.27 12.99 7.99
N GLU A 330 -2.20 13.47 7.15
CA GLU A 330 -1.84 14.09 5.88
C GLU A 330 -1.09 15.42 6.11
N GLY A 331 -1.50 16.22 7.10
CA GLY A 331 -0.82 17.48 7.40
C GLY A 331 0.64 17.30 7.80
N ILE A 332 0.99 16.24 8.54
CA ILE A 332 2.38 15.90 8.87
C ILE A 332 3.14 15.42 7.62
N ALA A 333 2.53 14.60 6.78
CA ALA A 333 3.14 14.15 5.54
C ALA A 333 3.41 15.32 4.57
N GLU A 334 2.47 16.26 4.45
CA GLU A 334 2.64 17.50 3.69
C GLU A 334 3.69 18.43 4.30
N LEU A 335 3.76 18.53 5.64
CA LEU A 335 4.80 19.30 6.31
C LEU A 335 6.20 18.73 5.99
N ALA A 336 6.36 17.41 6.04
CA ALA A 336 7.58 16.73 5.66
C ALA A 336 7.93 16.93 4.18
N ALA A 337 6.93 16.82 3.29
CA ALA A 337 7.10 17.06 1.86
C ALA A 337 7.59 18.49 1.57
N SER A 338 6.99 19.49 2.23
CA SER A 338 7.31 20.91 2.05
C SER A 338 8.78 21.29 2.32
N GLY A 339 9.53 20.46 3.06
CA GLY A 339 10.94 20.69 3.34
C GLY A 339 11.23 22.00 4.09
N GLY A 340 10.24 22.58 4.76
CA GLY A 340 10.37 23.87 5.46
C GLY A 340 10.14 25.11 4.58
N ALA A 341 9.63 24.95 3.35
CA ALA A 341 9.21 26.08 2.51
C ALA A 341 8.16 26.96 3.22
N ALA A 342 8.06 28.24 2.88
CA ALA A 342 7.07 29.15 3.46
C ALA A 342 5.62 28.75 3.07
N PRO A 343 4.58 29.05 3.89
CA PRO A 343 3.19 28.66 3.58
C PRO A 343 2.70 29.22 2.26
N GLN A 344 3.12 30.42 1.90
CA GLN A 344 2.73 31.10 0.66
C GLN A 344 3.34 30.44 -0.58
N ALA A 345 4.39 29.63 -0.40
CA ALA A 345 5.01 28.83 -1.45
C ALA A 345 4.40 27.42 -1.56
N TYR A 346 3.42 27.08 -0.71
CA TYR A 346 2.72 25.81 -0.81
C TYR A 346 1.90 25.76 -2.10
N GLU A 347 2.13 24.75 -2.92
CA GLU A 347 1.54 24.64 -4.25
C GLU A 347 0.00 24.63 -4.21
N GLY A 348 -0.59 23.96 -3.21
CA GLY A 348 -2.03 23.85 -3.04
C GLY A 348 -2.71 25.05 -2.37
N ILE A 349 -2.03 26.19 -2.20
CA ILE A 349 -2.61 27.33 -1.47
C ILE A 349 -3.86 27.90 -2.17
N GLU A 350 -3.91 27.92 -3.50
CA GLU A 350 -5.09 28.38 -4.24
C GLU A 350 -6.29 27.45 -4.04
N GLU A 351 -6.05 26.15 -3.98
CA GLU A 351 -7.05 25.12 -3.70
C GLU A 351 -7.61 25.28 -2.28
N VAL A 352 -6.74 25.56 -1.29
CA VAL A 352 -7.18 25.94 0.07
C VAL A 352 -8.08 27.17 0.02
N ARG A 353 -7.69 28.22 -0.73
CA ARG A 353 -8.53 29.43 -0.88
C ARG A 353 -9.89 29.12 -1.44
N LYS A 354 -9.98 28.26 -2.45
CA LYS A 354 -11.27 27.83 -3.03
C LYS A 354 -12.10 27.05 -2.01
N VAL A 355 -11.52 26.12 -1.25
CA VAL A 355 -12.27 25.38 -0.22
C VAL A 355 -12.79 26.34 0.87
N VAL A 356 -11.96 27.26 1.35
CA VAL A 356 -12.38 28.24 2.37
C VAL A 356 -13.45 29.20 1.84
N LYS A 357 -13.27 29.76 0.63
CA LYS A 357 -14.16 30.80 0.08
C LYS A 357 -15.42 30.22 -0.58
N GLU A 358 -15.28 29.18 -1.39
CA GLU A 358 -16.38 28.63 -2.19
C GLU A 358 -17.18 27.55 -1.47
N ARG A 359 -16.54 26.75 -0.61
CA ARG A 359 -17.23 25.75 0.24
C ARG A 359 -17.54 26.26 1.64
N GLY A 360 -17.08 27.46 2.00
CA GLY A 360 -17.36 28.07 3.29
C GLY A 360 -16.78 27.28 4.46
N TRP A 361 -15.67 26.55 4.24
CA TRP A 361 -15.07 25.74 5.30
C TRP A 361 -14.67 26.63 6.49
N ALA A 362 -15.13 26.24 7.68
CA ALA A 362 -14.89 26.95 8.94
C ALA A 362 -14.52 25.98 10.07
N GLY A 363 -14.05 24.77 9.71
CA GLY A 363 -13.80 23.70 10.66
C GLY A 363 -15.07 22.97 11.13
N PRO A 364 -14.94 22.15 12.19
CA PRO A 364 -13.68 21.86 12.88
C PRO A 364 -12.77 20.89 12.10
N LEU A 365 -11.50 20.80 12.48
CA LEU A 365 -10.50 19.99 11.74
C LEU A 365 -10.83 18.49 11.74
N GLN A 366 -11.35 17.95 12.85
CA GLN A 366 -11.72 16.53 12.93
C GLN A 366 -12.85 16.13 11.96
N ASP A 367 -13.61 17.10 11.46
CA ASP A 367 -14.70 16.88 10.51
C ASP A 367 -14.26 17.15 9.06
N LEU A 368 -12.99 17.51 8.83
CA LEU A 368 -12.44 17.66 7.49
C LEU A 368 -12.51 16.31 6.77
N LYS A 369 -13.41 16.24 5.79
CA LYS A 369 -13.68 15.05 4.99
C LYS A 369 -13.64 15.42 3.52
N ILE A 370 -13.06 14.54 2.72
CA ILE A 370 -13.15 14.59 1.28
C ILE A 370 -14.40 13.83 0.87
N ALA A 371 -15.33 14.49 0.17
CA ALA A 371 -16.55 13.86 -0.29
C ALA A 371 -16.27 12.81 -1.38
N ASP A 372 -17.17 11.84 -1.50
CA ASP A 372 -17.11 10.86 -2.60
C ASP A 372 -17.23 11.59 -3.94
N GLY A 373 -16.27 11.35 -4.83
CA GLY A 373 -16.22 12.02 -6.13
C GLY A 373 -15.87 13.51 -6.06
N ALA A 374 -15.31 13.99 -4.95
CA ALA A 374 -14.78 15.33 -4.82
C ALA A 374 -13.87 15.68 -6.01
N ALA A 375 -13.97 16.92 -6.48
CA ALA A 375 -13.10 17.39 -7.52
C ALA A 375 -11.65 17.40 -7.01
N ASP A 376 -10.73 17.14 -7.92
CA ASP A 376 -9.29 17.14 -7.69
C ASP A 376 -8.74 18.33 -6.89
N TRP A 377 -9.33 19.52 -7.07
CA TRP A 377 -8.95 20.73 -6.36
C TRP A 377 -9.49 20.76 -4.92
N GLU A 378 -10.62 20.11 -4.64
CA GLU A 378 -11.17 19.97 -3.29
C GLU A 378 -10.30 19.03 -2.46
N VAL A 379 -9.84 17.93 -3.08
CA VAL A 379 -8.87 17.02 -2.47
C VAL A 379 -7.61 17.77 -2.08
N ALA A 380 -6.96 18.46 -3.03
CA ALA A 380 -5.75 19.23 -2.77
C ALA A 380 -5.96 20.31 -1.70
N GLY A 381 -7.11 20.99 -1.71
CA GLY A 381 -7.45 21.98 -0.70
C GLY A 381 -7.58 21.37 0.70
N ALA A 382 -8.13 20.17 0.84
CA ALA A 382 -8.21 19.47 2.13
C ALA A 382 -6.81 19.10 2.68
N TYR A 383 -5.90 18.61 1.83
CA TYR A 383 -4.51 18.35 2.22
C TYR A 383 -3.81 19.64 2.68
N GLY A 384 -4.00 20.74 1.93
CA GLY A 384 -3.45 22.04 2.30
C GLY A 384 -3.99 22.61 3.61
N ILE A 385 -5.27 22.36 3.93
CA ILE A 385 -5.84 22.71 5.25
C ILE A 385 -5.14 21.93 6.36
N GLY A 386 -4.94 20.62 6.18
CA GLY A 386 -4.21 19.78 7.12
C GLY A 386 -2.78 20.28 7.34
N TYR A 387 -2.05 20.54 6.26
CA TYR A 387 -0.69 21.11 6.28
C TYR A 387 -0.61 22.41 7.09
N LEU A 388 -1.47 23.38 6.79
CA LEU A 388 -1.46 24.69 7.45
C LEU A 388 -1.80 24.58 8.95
N ALA A 389 -2.75 23.71 9.32
CA ALA A 389 -3.08 23.47 10.72
C ALA A 389 -1.92 22.80 11.48
N VAL A 390 -1.32 21.76 10.92
CA VAL A 390 -0.16 21.08 11.51
C VAL A 390 1.02 22.02 11.64
N ARG A 391 1.27 22.85 10.62
CA ARG A 391 2.30 23.86 10.66
C ARG A 391 2.07 24.88 11.77
N GLN A 392 0.85 25.36 11.96
CA GLN A 392 0.51 26.28 13.05
C GLN A 392 0.81 25.67 14.43
N LEU A 393 0.53 24.38 14.62
CA LEU A 393 0.90 23.67 15.84
C LEU A 393 2.42 23.53 15.97
N ALA A 394 3.13 23.17 14.90
CA ALA A 394 4.57 23.01 14.90
C ALA A 394 5.33 24.33 15.13
N GLU A 395 4.84 25.46 14.61
CA GLU A 395 5.42 26.79 14.85
C GLU A 395 5.21 27.25 16.30
N ARG A 396 4.13 26.81 16.95
CA ARG A 396 3.79 27.20 18.32
C ARG A 396 4.45 26.32 19.38
N PHE A 397 4.42 25.00 19.18
CA PHE A 397 4.86 24.01 20.18
C PHE A 397 6.13 23.27 19.77
N GLY A 398 6.46 23.27 18.48
CA GLY A 398 7.58 22.50 17.93
C GLY A 398 7.14 21.15 17.33
N GLU A 399 7.94 20.66 16.38
CA GLU A 399 7.71 19.36 15.72
C GLU A 399 7.65 18.18 16.71
N PRO A 400 8.49 18.08 17.76
CA PRO A 400 8.41 16.96 18.71
C PRO A 400 7.05 16.83 19.42
N ASP A 401 6.45 17.96 19.81
CA ASP A 401 5.16 17.96 20.50
C ASP A 401 4.03 17.60 19.54
N VAL A 402 4.11 18.04 18.28
CA VAL A 402 3.16 17.61 17.23
C VAL A 402 3.24 16.11 16.99
N LEU A 403 4.44 15.52 16.97
CA LEU A 403 4.62 14.07 16.86
C LEU A 403 4.13 13.32 18.10
N ALA A 404 4.30 13.88 19.30
CA ALA A 404 3.73 13.32 20.53
C ALA A 404 2.20 13.32 20.48
N PHE A 405 1.60 14.40 20.00
CA PHE A 405 0.15 14.49 19.78
C PHE A 405 -0.33 13.49 18.74
N MET A 406 0.39 13.33 17.63
CA MET A 406 0.11 12.28 16.64
C MET A 406 0.15 10.89 17.27
N LYS A 407 1.17 10.59 18.10
CA LYS A 407 1.28 9.32 18.81
C LYS A 407 0.05 9.06 19.68
N ALA A 408 -0.34 10.04 20.50
CA ALA A 408 -1.49 9.95 21.39
C ALA A 408 -2.78 9.58 20.63
N LEU A 409 -3.04 10.23 19.51
CA LEU A 409 -4.25 9.97 18.71
C LEU A 409 -4.20 8.65 17.94
N THR A 410 -3.07 8.34 17.33
CA THR A 410 -2.98 7.27 16.32
C THR A 410 -2.48 5.94 16.88
N HIS A 411 -1.51 5.97 17.80
CA HIS A 411 -0.94 4.78 18.44
C HIS A 411 -1.65 4.47 19.76
N ASP A 412 -1.82 5.47 20.62
CA ASP A 412 -2.40 5.26 21.96
C ASP A 412 -3.94 5.34 21.98
N ARG A 413 -4.54 5.81 20.87
CA ARG A 413 -6.00 5.91 20.67
C ARG A 413 -6.71 6.78 21.72
N MET A 414 -6.02 7.79 22.23
CA MET A 414 -6.62 8.82 23.08
C MET A 414 -7.62 9.65 22.31
N SER A 415 -8.61 10.22 23.01
CA SER A 415 -9.46 11.23 22.40
C SER A 415 -8.68 12.52 22.13
N ILE A 416 -9.14 13.32 21.18
CA ILE A 416 -8.45 14.56 20.79
C ILE A 416 -8.37 15.58 21.92
N GLU A 417 -9.38 15.62 22.78
CA GLU A 417 -9.41 16.52 23.94
C GLU A 417 -8.39 16.09 25.01
N GLU A 418 -8.31 14.79 25.31
CA GLU A 418 -7.33 14.25 26.26
C GLU A 418 -5.90 14.46 25.76
N ALA A 419 -5.63 14.09 24.51
CA ALA A 419 -4.32 14.24 23.89
C ALA A 419 -3.88 15.71 23.84
N SER A 420 -4.80 16.63 23.54
CA SER A 420 -4.49 18.07 23.47
C SER A 420 -4.08 18.62 24.83
N ARG A 421 -4.82 18.24 25.90
CA ARG A 421 -4.49 18.66 27.26
C ARG A 421 -3.19 18.05 27.75
N GLU A 422 -2.95 16.78 27.44
CA GLU A 422 -1.75 16.07 27.88
C GLU A 422 -0.48 16.60 27.20
N VAL A 423 -0.53 16.81 25.88
CA VAL A 423 0.65 17.19 25.11
C VAL A 423 0.87 18.69 25.08
N PHE A 424 -0.18 19.47 24.81
CA PHE A 424 -0.06 20.92 24.64
C PHE A 424 -0.46 21.72 25.89
N GLY A 425 -1.06 21.08 26.91
CA GLY A 425 -1.57 21.77 28.09
C GLY A 425 -2.84 22.60 27.84
N GLU A 426 -3.47 22.47 26.67
CA GLU A 426 -4.60 23.29 26.25
C GLU A 426 -5.81 22.46 25.78
N PRO A 427 -7.04 22.94 26.00
CA PRO A 427 -8.24 22.31 25.43
C PRO A 427 -8.19 22.29 23.90
N TRP A 428 -8.66 21.21 23.27
CA TRP A 428 -8.62 21.09 21.81
C TRP A 428 -9.47 22.17 21.14
N SER A 429 -10.59 22.57 21.74
CA SER A 429 -11.45 23.63 21.20
C SER A 429 -10.69 24.93 20.93
N VAL A 430 -9.80 25.33 21.85
CA VAL A 430 -8.98 26.54 21.72
C VAL A 430 -7.96 26.38 20.59
N LEU A 431 -7.27 25.23 20.54
CA LEU A 431 -6.26 24.98 19.50
C LEU A 431 -6.89 24.84 18.11
N ASN A 432 -8.04 24.18 18.01
CA ASN A 432 -8.80 24.06 16.77
C ASN A 432 -9.17 25.45 16.23
N ASP A 433 -9.72 26.34 17.07
CA ASP A 433 -10.12 27.67 16.63
C ASP A 433 -8.92 28.49 16.13
N GLN A 434 -7.77 28.38 16.80
CA GLN A 434 -6.53 29.01 16.35
C GLN A 434 -6.03 28.44 15.02
N CYS A 435 -6.05 27.12 14.84
CA CYS A 435 -5.65 26.49 13.59
C CYS A 435 -6.59 26.87 12.44
N VAL A 436 -7.90 26.86 12.67
CA VAL A 436 -8.90 27.31 11.69
C VAL A 436 -8.68 28.78 11.33
N ALA A 437 -8.42 29.64 12.31
CA ALA A 437 -8.11 31.05 12.07
C ALA A 437 -6.84 31.22 11.24
N ALA A 438 -5.77 30.46 11.53
CA ALA A 438 -4.51 30.49 10.78
C ALA A 438 -4.71 30.04 9.31
N VAL A 439 -5.44 28.94 9.09
CA VAL A 439 -5.80 28.47 7.75
C VAL A 439 -6.57 29.54 6.98
N ARG A 440 -7.58 30.16 7.60
CA ARG A 440 -8.38 31.22 6.98
C ARG A 440 -7.56 32.48 6.69
N ALA A 441 -6.60 32.82 7.54
CA ALA A 441 -5.71 33.95 7.31
C ALA A 441 -4.76 33.70 6.14
N ALA A 442 -4.21 32.49 6.02
CA ALA A 442 -3.40 32.10 4.86
C ALA A 442 -4.23 32.06 3.55
N ALA A 443 -5.53 31.80 3.67
CA ALA A 443 -6.46 31.71 2.56
C ALA A 443 -7.15 33.05 2.18
N ALA A 444 -6.90 34.13 2.93
CA ALA A 444 -7.50 35.44 2.69
C ALA A 444 -6.83 36.12 1.49
#